data_AF-A0A1H9DL89-F1
#
_entry.id   AF-A0A1H9DL89-F1
#
_cell.length_a   1.000
_cell.length_b   1.000
_cell.length_c   1.000
_cell.angle_alpha   90.00
_cell.angle_beta   90.00
_cell.angle_gamma   90.00
#
_symmetry.space_group_name_H-M   'P 1'
#
loop_
_entity.id
_entity.type
_entity.pdbx_description
1 polymer ?
#
loop_
_entity_poly.entity_id
_entity_poly.type
_entity_poly.pdbx_seq_one_letter_code
_entity_poly.pdbx_strand_id
1 'polypeptide(L)'
;MTAEAQKGHNQFGNLPVWDLSDLYPGKDSPEFKADLEQAKALASQFEADYKGKLTELTKAGKLVAAIKDSEKLGDLSGKIGSFSFLQYAQKATDPDRAKFMGDTNEALTNLSTKVLFFELELNRIEDADLEAAFEKDAELARYRTWFAELRKAKPYQLDDKLEELFHDKSTTAYSAWNRLFDETLSSLTFEVDGETLNMESTLHLLSEKDEKKRESAFKALGKTLAANSRLFTHITNVLAKDKEISDRWRGYDNGDGGLWQVLARAGRGCRAVL
;
A
#
# COMPACT_ATOMS: atom_id res chain seq x y z
N MET A 1 22.29 45.87 19.21
CA MET A 1 20.92 45.37 19.43
C MET A 1 20.80 44.04 18.72
N THR A 2 21.24 42.98 19.40
CA THR A 2 21.17 41.60 18.91
C THR A 2 19.86 41.02 19.42
N ALA A 3 18.92 40.76 18.51
CA ALA A 3 17.64 40.15 18.85
C ALA A 3 17.89 38.73 19.37
N GLU A 4 17.47 38.45 20.60
CA GLU A 4 17.45 37.10 21.16
C GLU A 4 16.46 36.23 20.37
N ALA A 5 16.91 35.02 20.02
CA ALA A 5 16.07 34.01 19.39
C ALA A 5 14.85 33.69 20.29
N GLN A 6 13.65 33.79 19.73
CA GLN A 6 12.42 33.43 20.43
C GLN A 6 12.44 31.95 20.82
N LYS A 7 12.36 31.68 22.14
CA LYS A 7 12.21 30.34 22.70
C LYS A 7 10.86 29.76 22.29
N GLY A 8 10.87 28.74 21.42
CA GLY A 8 9.67 27.97 21.09
C GLY A 8 9.05 27.31 22.32
N HIS A 9 7.72 27.21 22.32
CA HIS A 9 6.86 26.73 23.41
C HIS A 9 7.02 25.23 23.78
N ASN A 10 8.00 24.52 23.21
CA ASN A 10 8.21 23.09 23.37
C ASN A 10 9.58 22.77 23.99
N GLN A 11 9.90 23.31 25.16
CA GLN A 11 11.07 22.87 25.94
C GLN A 11 10.70 21.67 26.85
N PHE A 12 10.15 20.60 26.27
CA PHE A 12 9.81 19.39 27.02
C PHE A 12 11.02 18.46 27.26
N GLY A 13 12.24 18.90 26.94
CA GLY A 13 13.45 18.08 27.03
C GLY A 13 13.42 16.92 26.03
N ASN A 14 14.00 15.78 26.41
CA ASN A 14 13.95 14.57 25.60
C ASN A 14 12.57 13.93 25.76
N LEU A 15 11.71 14.07 24.75
CA LEU A 15 10.39 13.45 24.76
C LEU A 15 10.53 11.91 24.72
N PRO A 16 9.65 11.17 25.41
CA PRO A 16 9.66 9.72 25.34
C PRO A 16 9.39 9.28 23.91
N VAL A 17 10.25 8.40 23.41
CA VAL A 17 10.08 7.73 22.12
C VAL A 17 9.52 6.33 22.36
N TRP A 18 8.77 5.80 21.40
CA TRP A 18 8.36 4.41 21.45
C TRP A 18 9.58 3.50 21.43
N ASP A 19 9.59 2.51 22.32
CA ASP A 19 10.54 1.42 22.25
C ASP A 19 10.06 0.45 21.16
N LEU A 20 10.92 0.21 20.17
CA LEU A 20 10.66 -0.71 19.06
C LEU A 20 11.51 -1.98 19.14
N SER A 21 12.25 -2.16 20.24
CA SER A 21 13.13 -3.31 20.45
C SER A 21 12.35 -4.64 20.52
N ASP A 22 11.07 -4.60 20.90
CA ASP A 22 10.14 -5.74 20.83
C ASP A 22 9.94 -6.25 19.40
N LEU A 23 10.09 -5.39 18.38
CA LEU A 23 10.06 -5.78 16.96
C LEU A 23 11.45 -6.15 16.48
N TYR A 24 12.38 -5.19 16.56
CA TYR A 24 13.78 -5.36 16.21
C TYR A 24 14.66 -4.43 17.05
N PRO A 25 15.88 -4.86 17.44
CA PRO A 25 16.81 -4.01 18.18
C PRO A 25 17.21 -2.71 17.45
N GLY A 26 17.11 -2.70 16.12
CA GLY A 26 17.38 -1.52 15.30
C GLY A 26 17.33 -1.79 13.80
N LYS A 27 17.36 -0.72 12.99
CA LYS A 27 17.31 -0.81 11.51
C LYS A 27 18.49 -1.57 10.90
N ASP A 28 19.65 -1.55 11.55
CA ASP A 28 20.86 -2.22 11.09
C ASP A 28 21.09 -3.57 11.79
N SER A 29 20.12 -4.00 12.60
CA SER A 29 20.23 -5.22 13.42
C SER A 29 20.36 -6.47 12.54
N PRO A 30 21.16 -7.47 12.98
CA PRO A 30 21.23 -8.77 12.32
C PRO A 30 19.86 -9.43 12.15
N GLU A 31 18.98 -9.28 13.14
CA GLU A 31 17.63 -9.84 13.18
C GLU A 31 16.76 -9.26 12.07
N PHE A 32 16.76 -7.94 11.89
CA PHE A 32 16.00 -7.30 10.80
C PHE A 32 16.48 -7.76 9.42
N LYS A 33 17.81 -7.82 9.23
CA LYS A 33 18.39 -8.26 7.96
C LYS A 33 18.08 -9.74 7.68
N ALA A 34 18.13 -10.59 8.71
CA ALA A 34 17.77 -12.00 8.60
C ALA A 34 16.29 -12.18 8.23
N ASP A 35 15.38 -11.49 8.92
CA ASP A 35 13.94 -11.55 8.63
C ASP A 35 13.64 -11.05 7.21
N LEU A 36 14.32 -10.00 6.74
CA LEU A 36 14.16 -9.50 5.37
C LEU A 36 14.65 -10.51 4.31
N GLU A 37 15.80 -11.15 4.51
CA GLU A 37 16.29 -12.19 3.61
C GLU A 37 15.41 -13.46 3.68
N GLN A 38 14.91 -13.81 4.86
CA GLN A 38 13.96 -14.90 5.04
C GLN A 38 12.65 -14.63 4.29
N ALA A 39 12.13 -13.40 4.33
CA ALA A 39 10.92 -13.03 3.59
C ALA A 39 11.14 -13.16 2.07
N LYS A 40 12.31 -12.78 1.55
CA LYS A 40 12.70 -12.99 0.14
C LYS A 40 12.75 -14.45 -0.25
N ALA A 41 13.35 -15.28 0.59
CA ALA A 41 13.44 -16.72 0.37
C ALA A 41 12.05 -17.37 0.39
N LEU A 42 11.22 -17.04 1.40
CA LEU A 42 9.86 -17.55 1.52
C LEU A 42 8.99 -17.14 0.33
N ALA A 43 9.03 -15.88 -0.12
CA ALA A 43 8.27 -15.44 -1.29
C ALA A 43 8.69 -16.17 -2.57
N SER A 44 9.99 -16.41 -2.76
CA SER A 44 10.50 -17.12 -3.93
C SER A 44 10.14 -18.61 -3.89
N GLN A 45 10.18 -19.22 -2.70
CA GLN A 45 9.75 -20.59 -2.49
C GLN A 45 8.23 -20.73 -2.70
N PHE A 46 7.45 -19.82 -2.15
CA PHE A 46 5.99 -19.78 -2.30
C PHE A 46 5.59 -19.72 -3.78
N GLU A 47 6.25 -18.88 -4.57
CA GLU A 47 6.06 -18.83 -6.02
C GLU A 47 6.37 -20.17 -6.69
N ALA A 48 7.51 -20.79 -6.36
CA ALA A 48 7.92 -22.06 -6.95
C ALA A 48 6.99 -23.23 -6.57
N ASP A 49 6.51 -23.26 -5.33
CA ASP A 49 5.74 -24.37 -4.77
C ASP A 49 4.27 -24.33 -5.22
N TYR A 50 3.70 -23.13 -5.40
CA TYR A 50 2.25 -22.97 -5.57
C TYR A 50 1.78 -22.41 -6.91
N LYS A 51 2.60 -21.65 -7.65
CA LYS A 51 2.19 -21.02 -8.90
C LYS A 51 1.79 -22.06 -9.96
N GLY A 52 0.59 -21.90 -10.50
CA GLY A 52 -0.04 -22.80 -11.47
C GLY A 52 -0.53 -24.13 -10.89
N LYS A 53 -0.45 -24.35 -9.57
CA LYS A 53 -0.68 -25.66 -8.93
C LYS A 53 -1.86 -25.66 -7.96
N LEU A 54 -2.47 -24.51 -7.64
CA LEU A 54 -3.48 -24.42 -6.58
C LEU A 54 -4.72 -25.30 -6.84
N THR A 55 -5.17 -25.43 -8.10
CA THR A 55 -6.29 -26.31 -8.46
C THR A 55 -5.99 -27.77 -8.16
N GLU A 56 -4.78 -28.23 -8.50
CA GLU A 56 -4.35 -29.62 -8.24
C GLU A 56 -4.17 -29.86 -6.73
N LEU A 57 -3.58 -28.89 -6.03
CA LEU A 57 -3.40 -28.94 -4.57
C LEU A 57 -4.74 -28.95 -3.82
N THR A 58 -5.76 -28.26 -4.35
CA THR A 58 -7.12 -28.31 -3.81
C THR A 58 -7.68 -29.73 -3.88
N LYS A 59 -7.61 -30.35 -5.07
CA LYS A 59 -8.09 -31.73 -5.28
C LYS A 59 -7.31 -32.75 -4.45
N ALA A 60 -6.02 -32.50 -4.23
CA ALA A 60 -5.14 -33.33 -3.41
C ALA A 60 -5.26 -33.09 -1.90
N GLY A 61 -6.10 -32.14 -1.43
CA GLY A 61 -6.27 -31.83 0.00
C GLY A 61 -5.04 -31.15 0.62
N LYS A 62 -4.27 -30.41 -0.16
CA LYS A 62 -3.04 -29.71 0.27
C LYS A 62 -3.17 -28.18 0.26
N LEU A 63 -4.34 -27.65 -0.07
CA LEU A 63 -4.57 -26.20 -0.16
C LEU A 63 -4.29 -25.47 1.16
N VAL A 64 -4.58 -26.10 2.30
CA VAL A 64 -4.35 -25.50 3.62
C VAL A 64 -2.87 -25.17 3.89
N ALA A 65 -1.94 -25.95 3.33
CA ALA A 65 -0.52 -25.67 3.46
C ALA A 65 -0.12 -24.38 2.74
N ALA A 66 -0.66 -24.15 1.53
CA ALA A 66 -0.45 -22.91 0.79
C ALA A 66 -0.99 -21.69 1.55
N ILE A 67 -2.14 -21.82 2.21
CA ILE A 67 -2.71 -20.74 3.03
C ILE A 67 -1.78 -20.42 4.20
N LYS A 68 -1.32 -21.42 4.94
CA LYS A 68 -0.41 -21.23 6.08
C LYS A 68 0.93 -20.62 5.70
N ASP A 69 1.49 -21.01 4.55
CA ASP A 69 2.73 -20.41 4.07
C ASP A 69 2.51 -18.95 3.64
N SER A 70 1.34 -18.62 3.10
CA SER A 70 0.94 -17.24 2.80
C SER A 70 0.79 -16.41 4.09
N GLU A 71 0.14 -16.94 5.12
CA GLU A 71 0.02 -16.31 6.44
C GLU A 71 1.39 -16.04 7.06
N LYS A 72 2.27 -17.04 7.07
CA LYS A 72 3.62 -16.92 7.62
C LYS A 72 4.44 -15.83 6.91
N LEU A 73 4.34 -15.75 5.58
CA LEU A 73 4.99 -14.70 4.80
C LEU A 73 4.35 -13.33 5.10
N GLY A 74 3.03 -13.29 5.24
CA GLY A 74 2.26 -12.10 5.62
C GLY A 74 2.69 -11.54 6.97
N ASP A 75 2.77 -12.38 8.00
CA ASP A 75 3.15 -12.00 9.36
C ASP A 75 4.56 -11.41 9.39
N LEU A 76 5.50 -12.07 8.71
CA LEU A 76 6.89 -11.61 8.63
C LEU A 76 7.00 -10.28 7.89
N SER A 77 6.31 -10.16 6.75
CA SER A 77 6.27 -8.91 5.96
C SER A 77 5.60 -7.77 6.72
N GLY A 78 4.53 -8.07 7.44
CA GLY A 78 3.81 -7.13 8.30
C GLY A 78 4.66 -6.63 9.46
N LYS A 79 5.42 -7.51 10.11
CA LYS A 79 6.39 -7.14 11.15
C LYS A 79 7.48 -6.20 10.61
N ILE A 80 8.08 -6.53 9.46
CA ILE A 80 9.11 -5.73 8.78
C ILE A 80 8.56 -4.34 8.42
N GLY A 81 7.40 -4.29 7.75
CA GLY A 81 6.77 -3.04 7.32
C GLY A 81 6.31 -2.17 8.49
N SER A 82 5.77 -2.78 9.54
CA SER A 82 5.38 -2.07 10.76
C SER A 82 6.59 -1.41 11.43
N PHE A 83 7.70 -2.13 11.55
CA PHE A 83 8.92 -1.58 12.13
C PHE A 83 9.48 -0.40 11.34
N SER A 84 9.54 -0.51 9.99
CA SER A 84 10.05 0.58 9.15
C SER A 84 9.16 1.82 9.20
N PHE A 85 7.83 1.61 9.17
CA PHE A 85 6.86 2.70 9.29
C PHE A 85 6.92 3.38 10.67
N LEU A 86 6.98 2.61 11.76
CA LEU A 86 7.07 3.17 13.11
C LEU A 86 8.38 3.94 13.33
N GLN A 87 9.49 3.44 12.77
CA GLN A 87 10.75 4.19 12.74
C GLN A 87 10.60 5.52 11.99
N TYR A 88 9.96 5.55 10.83
CA TYR A 88 9.68 6.81 10.14
C TYR A 88 8.77 7.74 10.97
N ALA A 89 7.69 7.21 11.55
CA ALA A 89 6.72 7.97 12.32
C ALA A 89 7.31 8.64 13.57
N GLN A 90 8.37 8.08 14.17
CA GLN A 90 9.09 8.72 15.28
C GLN A 90 9.66 10.09 14.90
N LYS A 91 10.12 10.27 13.65
CA LYS A 91 10.63 11.54 13.14
C LYS A 91 10.61 11.56 11.61
N ALA A 92 9.49 11.97 11.04
CA ALA A 92 9.28 11.99 9.59
C ALA A 92 10.24 12.93 8.82
N THR A 93 10.78 13.95 9.49
CA THR A 93 11.75 14.90 8.91
C THR A 93 13.18 14.38 8.86
N ASP A 94 13.43 13.17 9.38
CA ASP A 94 14.75 12.54 9.39
C ASP A 94 15.00 11.79 8.06
N PRO A 95 15.99 12.22 7.25
CA PRO A 95 16.24 11.64 5.94
C PRO A 95 16.68 10.17 6.02
N ASP A 96 17.37 9.74 7.08
CA ASP A 96 17.81 8.35 7.22
C ASP A 96 16.63 7.41 7.49
N ARG A 97 15.64 7.88 8.25
CA ARG A 97 14.40 7.12 8.54
C ARG A 97 13.49 7.07 7.31
N ALA A 98 13.38 8.17 6.57
CA ALA A 98 12.65 8.22 5.31
C ALA A 98 13.26 7.27 4.27
N LYS A 99 14.59 7.28 4.13
CA LYS A 99 15.30 6.34 3.25
C LYS A 99 15.07 4.89 3.66
N PHE A 100 15.21 4.57 4.94
CA PHE A 100 14.99 3.21 5.45
C PHE A 100 13.58 2.68 5.17
N MET A 101 12.55 3.51 5.36
CA MET A 101 11.18 3.16 5.00
C MET A 101 11.03 2.95 3.49
N GLY A 102 11.61 3.82 2.67
CA GLY A 102 11.61 3.68 1.21
C GLY A 102 12.23 2.36 0.74
N ASP A 103 13.46 2.06 1.19
CA ASP A 103 14.18 0.81 0.85
C ASP A 103 13.37 -0.43 1.30
N THR A 104 12.76 -0.37 2.49
CA THR A 104 11.95 -1.48 3.03
C THR A 104 10.68 -1.68 2.20
N ASN A 105 9.99 -0.59 1.84
CA ASN A 105 8.79 -0.65 1.01
C ASN A 105 9.08 -1.20 -0.38
N GLU A 106 10.21 -0.81 -0.99
CA GLU A 106 10.64 -1.38 -2.26
C GLU A 106 10.86 -2.90 -2.14
N ALA A 107 11.55 -3.34 -1.09
CA ALA A 107 11.75 -4.76 -0.83
C ALA A 107 10.41 -5.50 -0.67
N LEU A 108 9.49 -5.00 0.15
CA LEU A 108 8.17 -5.61 0.36
C LEU A 108 7.31 -5.62 -0.93
N THR A 109 7.41 -4.58 -1.76
CA THR A 109 6.74 -4.51 -3.07
C THR A 109 7.27 -5.59 -4.04
N ASN A 110 8.58 -5.83 -4.02
CA ASN A 110 9.17 -6.91 -4.81
C ASN A 110 8.70 -8.29 -4.34
N LEU A 111 8.50 -8.48 -3.02
CA LEU A 111 7.92 -9.73 -2.49
C LEU A 111 6.47 -9.91 -2.92
N SER A 112 5.63 -8.87 -2.82
CA SER A 112 4.20 -8.97 -3.11
C SER A 112 3.94 -9.36 -4.57
N THR A 113 4.80 -8.92 -5.50
CA THR A 113 4.73 -9.31 -6.92
C THR A 113 4.84 -10.82 -7.11
N LYS A 114 5.66 -11.49 -6.29
CA LYS A 114 5.83 -12.96 -6.32
C LYS A 114 4.63 -13.72 -5.76
N VAL A 115 3.81 -13.08 -4.94
CA VAL A 115 2.65 -13.70 -4.28
C VAL A 115 1.33 -13.34 -4.97
N LEU A 116 1.32 -12.33 -5.84
CA LEU A 116 0.12 -11.81 -6.51
C LEU A 116 -0.71 -12.89 -7.23
N PHE A 117 -0.05 -13.91 -7.79
CA PHE A 117 -0.74 -15.03 -8.46
C PHE A 117 -1.69 -15.78 -7.52
N PHE A 118 -1.43 -15.80 -6.22
CA PHE A 118 -2.11 -16.65 -5.25
C PHE A 118 -3.60 -16.35 -5.20
N GLU A 119 -3.97 -15.11 -4.91
CA GLU A 119 -5.37 -14.68 -4.86
C GLU A 119 -6.09 -14.88 -6.20
N LEU A 120 -5.37 -14.63 -7.31
CA LEU A 120 -5.90 -14.80 -8.67
C LEU A 120 -6.19 -16.27 -8.98
N GLU A 121 -5.27 -17.17 -8.64
CA GLU A 121 -5.43 -18.62 -8.85
C GLU A 121 -6.46 -19.22 -7.91
N LEU A 122 -6.57 -18.76 -6.67
CA LEU A 122 -7.62 -19.19 -5.74
C LEU A 122 -9.02 -18.88 -6.30
N ASN A 123 -9.19 -17.73 -6.95
CA ASN A 123 -10.47 -17.37 -7.60
C ASN A 123 -10.81 -18.28 -8.79
N ARG A 124 -9.81 -18.93 -9.41
CA ARG A 124 -9.98 -19.86 -10.53
C ARG A 124 -10.36 -21.28 -10.11
N ILE A 125 -10.17 -21.65 -8.85
CA ILE A 125 -10.61 -22.97 -8.35
C ILE A 125 -12.12 -23.08 -8.54
N GLU A 126 -12.61 -24.20 -9.06
CA GLU A 126 -14.03 -24.44 -9.26
C GLU A 126 -14.78 -24.52 -7.92
N ASP A 127 -16.01 -24.00 -7.87
CA ASP A 127 -16.80 -23.95 -6.63
C ASP A 127 -17.01 -25.35 -6.05
N ALA A 128 -17.27 -26.34 -6.91
CA ALA A 128 -17.45 -27.73 -6.51
C ALA A 128 -16.18 -28.35 -5.92
N ASP A 129 -15.00 -28.05 -6.48
CA ASP A 129 -13.72 -28.54 -5.97
C ASP A 129 -13.40 -27.94 -4.60
N LEU A 130 -13.72 -26.65 -4.41
CA LEU A 130 -13.47 -25.94 -3.16
C LEU A 130 -14.43 -26.38 -2.04
N GLU A 131 -15.73 -26.53 -2.33
CA GLU A 131 -16.69 -27.06 -1.35
C GLU A 131 -16.34 -28.51 -0.95
N ALA A 132 -15.96 -29.35 -1.91
CA ALA A 132 -15.49 -30.70 -1.61
C ALA A 132 -14.20 -30.71 -0.77
N ALA A 133 -13.33 -29.71 -0.92
CA ALA A 133 -12.14 -29.56 -0.10
C ALA A 133 -12.50 -29.11 1.33
N PHE A 134 -13.44 -28.18 1.51
CA PHE A 134 -13.94 -27.78 2.82
C PHE A 134 -14.60 -28.93 3.59
N GLU A 135 -15.35 -29.78 2.91
CA GLU A 135 -15.99 -30.95 3.55
C GLU A 135 -14.96 -31.99 4.05
N LYS A 136 -13.80 -32.09 3.38
CA LYS A 136 -12.76 -33.08 3.69
C LYS A 136 -11.78 -32.61 4.76
N ASP A 137 -11.56 -31.29 4.89
CA ASP A 137 -10.57 -30.72 5.79
C ASP A 137 -11.18 -29.62 6.67
N ALA A 138 -11.38 -29.96 7.94
CA ALA A 138 -11.93 -29.05 8.94
C ALA A 138 -11.03 -27.84 9.21
N GLU A 139 -9.72 -27.94 8.99
CA GLU A 139 -8.80 -26.81 9.13
C GLU A 139 -8.97 -25.84 7.97
N LEU A 140 -9.06 -26.35 6.74
CA LEU A 140 -9.36 -25.54 5.55
C LEU A 140 -10.74 -24.87 5.64
N ALA A 141 -11.74 -25.58 6.19
CA ALA A 141 -13.10 -25.06 6.37
C ALA A 141 -13.16 -23.79 7.24
N ARG A 142 -12.19 -23.56 8.13
CA ARG A 142 -12.10 -22.32 8.93
C ARG A 142 -11.94 -21.07 8.06
N TYR A 143 -11.37 -21.23 6.87
CA TYR A 143 -11.13 -20.15 5.91
C TYR A 143 -12.32 -19.88 4.98
N ARG A 144 -13.45 -20.57 5.15
CA ARG A 144 -14.60 -20.45 4.23
C ARG A 144 -15.11 -19.02 4.07
N THR A 145 -15.15 -18.24 5.15
CA THR A 145 -15.56 -16.83 5.09
C THR A 145 -14.55 -15.97 4.33
N TRP A 146 -13.24 -16.24 4.50
CA TRP A 146 -12.20 -15.55 3.75
C TRP A 146 -12.30 -15.84 2.26
N PHE A 147 -12.51 -17.11 1.88
CA PHE A 147 -12.79 -17.49 0.49
C PHE A 147 -14.05 -16.82 -0.07
N ALA A 148 -15.12 -16.72 0.71
CA ALA A 148 -16.33 -16.03 0.29
C ALA A 148 -16.07 -14.55 -0.03
N GLU A 149 -15.26 -13.85 0.78
CA GLU A 149 -14.86 -12.46 0.52
C GLU A 149 -13.93 -12.32 -0.69
N LEU A 150 -12.96 -13.22 -0.83
CA LEU A 150 -12.02 -13.25 -1.95
C LEU A 150 -12.76 -13.42 -3.29
N ARG A 151 -13.73 -14.35 -3.31
CA ARG A 151 -14.47 -14.74 -4.52
C ARG A 151 -15.57 -13.77 -4.92
N LYS A 152 -15.87 -12.73 -4.12
CA LYS A 152 -16.75 -11.63 -4.57
C LYS A 152 -16.24 -10.94 -5.85
N ALA A 153 -14.93 -11.00 -6.10
CA ALA A 153 -14.34 -10.45 -7.31
C ALA A 153 -14.37 -11.41 -8.51
N LYS A 154 -14.62 -12.72 -8.30
CA LYS A 154 -14.65 -13.75 -9.36
C LYS A 154 -15.58 -13.41 -10.53
N PRO A 155 -16.81 -12.88 -10.32
CA PRO A 155 -17.69 -12.51 -11.44
C PRO A 155 -17.12 -11.40 -12.34
N TYR A 156 -16.14 -10.65 -11.83
CA TYR A 156 -15.52 -9.52 -12.48
C TYR A 156 -14.07 -9.82 -12.95
N GLN A 157 -13.66 -11.09 -12.87
CA GLN A 157 -12.35 -11.55 -13.35
C GLN A 157 -12.43 -11.80 -14.86
N LEU A 158 -11.42 -11.31 -15.59
CA LEU A 158 -11.32 -11.50 -17.04
C LEU A 158 -10.66 -12.84 -17.36
N ASP A 159 -10.67 -13.20 -18.64
CA ASP A 159 -9.86 -14.34 -19.10
C ASP A 159 -8.36 -14.10 -18.86
N ASP A 160 -7.60 -15.20 -18.75
CA ASP A 160 -6.20 -15.18 -18.35
C ASP A 160 -5.32 -14.26 -19.20
N LYS A 161 -5.55 -14.21 -20.51
CA LYS A 161 -4.77 -13.37 -21.42
C LYS A 161 -5.12 -11.90 -21.28
N LEU A 162 -6.38 -11.58 -21.01
CA LEU A 162 -6.80 -10.23 -20.71
C LEU A 162 -6.26 -9.77 -19.34
N GLU A 163 -6.30 -10.61 -18.30
CA GLU A 163 -5.71 -10.26 -17.00
C GLU A 163 -4.20 -10.02 -17.11
N GLU A 164 -3.47 -10.86 -17.84
CA GLU A 164 -2.05 -10.67 -18.13
C GLU A 164 -1.80 -9.35 -18.86
N LEU A 165 -2.58 -9.05 -19.90
CA LEU A 165 -2.47 -7.79 -20.64
C LEU A 165 -2.75 -6.57 -19.75
N PHE A 166 -3.79 -6.61 -18.91
CA PHE A 166 -4.11 -5.52 -17.99
C PHE A 166 -2.99 -5.33 -16.95
N HIS A 167 -2.42 -6.42 -16.45
CA HIS A 167 -1.29 -6.38 -15.53
C HIS A 167 -0.05 -5.74 -16.19
N ASP A 168 0.35 -6.20 -17.36
CA ASP A 168 1.50 -5.65 -18.09
C ASP A 168 1.31 -4.16 -18.39
N LYS A 169 0.11 -3.79 -18.85
CA LYS A 169 -0.24 -2.39 -19.17
C LYS A 169 -0.31 -1.50 -17.94
N SER A 170 -0.63 -2.03 -16.76
CA SER A 170 -0.81 -1.25 -15.53
C SER A 170 0.38 -0.34 -15.20
N THR A 171 1.60 -0.79 -15.51
CA THR A 171 2.85 -0.05 -15.30
C THR A 171 2.94 1.22 -16.15
N THR A 172 2.42 1.17 -17.38
CA THR A 172 2.39 2.28 -18.35
C THR A 172 1.06 3.05 -18.36
N ALA A 173 0.04 2.52 -17.68
CA ALA A 173 -1.30 3.09 -17.54
C ALA A 173 -1.43 3.78 -16.18
N TYR A 174 -2.41 3.41 -15.36
CA TYR A 174 -2.71 4.12 -14.10
C TYR A 174 -1.49 4.32 -13.19
N SER A 175 -0.55 3.37 -13.12
CA SER A 175 0.61 3.48 -12.24
C SER A 175 1.55 4.62 -12.65
N ALA A 176 1.74 4.84 -13.96
CA ALA A 176 2.56 5.94 -14.46
C ALA A 176 1.91 7.31 -14.18
N TRP A 177 0.58 7.40 -14.31
CA TRP A 177 -0.16 8.62 -14.03
C TRP A 177 -0.22 8.97 -12.54
N ASN A 178 -0.37 7.97 -11.67
CA ASN A 178 -0.25 8.16 -10.22
C ASN A 178 1.14 8.65 -9.85
N ARG A 179 2.19 8.02 -10.38
CA ARG A 179 3.58 8.47 -10.16
C ARG A 179 3.79 9.92 -10.61
N LEU A 180 3.29 10.28 -11.79
CA LEU A 180 3.37 11.66 -12.28
C LEU A 180 2.66 12.64 -11.34
N PHE A 181 1.50 12.26 -10.81
CA PHE A 181 0.79 13.07 -9.81
C PHE A 181 1.64 13.28 -8.55
N ASP A 182 2.15 12.18 -7.98
CA ASP A 182 2.92 12.20 -6.73
C ASP A 182 4.24 12.97 -6.87
N GLU A 183 4.99 12.73 -7.96
CA GLU A 183 6.23 13.46 -8.28
C GLU A 183 5.96 14.95 -8.49
N THR A 184 4.89 15.29 -9.23
CA THR A 184 4.51 16.69 -9.44
C THR A 184 4.17 17.33 -8.11
N LEU A 185 3.29 16.72 -7.32
CA LEU A 185 2.79 17.27 -6.05
C LEU A 185 3.91 17.46 -5.03
N SER A 186 4.82 16.49 -4.93
CA SER A 186 5.98 16.54 -4.02
C SER A 186 7.02 17.59 -4.42
N SER A 187 7.14 17.89 -5.72
CA SER A 187 8.04 18.94 -6.22
C SER A 187 7.54 20.38 -5.98
N LEU A 188 6.25 20.54 -5.64
CA LEU A 188 5.67 21.87 -5.45
C LEU A 188 6.22 22.56 -4.22
N THR A 189 6.46 23.86 -4.37
CA THR A 189 6.84 24.78 -3.29
C THR A 189 5.79 25.87 -3.13
N PHE A 190 5.64 26.35 -1.90
CA PHE A 190 4.58 27.27 -1.50
C PHE A 190 5.20 28.47 -0.81
N GLU A 191 4.92 29.66 -1.32
CA GLU A 191 5.35 30.92 -0.71
C GLU A 191 4.31 31.37 0.32
N VAL A 192 4.67 31.33 1.60
CA VAL A 192 3.82 31.73 2.73
C VAL A 192 4.55 32.81 3.54
N ASP A 193 3.98 34.01 3.62
CA ASP A 193 4.55 35.14 4.38
C ASP A 193 6.04 35.46 4.08
N GLY A 194 6.49 35.17 2.86
CA GLY A 194 7.87 35.38 2.41
C GLY A 194 8.83 34.22 2.68
N GLU A 195 8.33 33.09 3.17
CA GLU A 195 9.07 31.84 3.33
C GLU A 195 8.61 30.80 2.31
N THR A 196 9.57 30.11 1.68
CA THR A 196 9.31 28.99 0.78
C THR A 196 9.18 27.69 1.59
N LEU A 197 8.00 27.09 1.58
CA LEU A 197 7.67 25.87 2.29
C LEU A 197 7.36 24.72 1.33
N ASN A 198 7.53 23.49 1.80
CA ASN A 198 7.03 22.29 1.13
C ASN A 198 5.53 22.07 1.47
N MET A 199 4.90 21.08 0.83
CA MET A 199 3.49 20.77 1.03
C MET A 199 3.14 20.48 2.50
N GLU A 200 3.90 19.62 3.17
CA GLU A 200 3.62 19.19 4.54
C GLU A 200 3.68 20.36 5.54
N SER A 201 4.74 21.16 5.47
CA SER A 201 4.89 22.38 6.29
C SER A 201 3.77 23.37 6.03
N THR A 202 3.33 23.52 4.78
CA THR A 202 2.23 24.44 4.44
C THR A 202 0.89 23.94 4.97
N LEU A 203 0.60 22.64 4.86
CA LEU A 203 -0.60 22.03 5.42
C LEU A 203 -0.62 22.10 6.95
N HIS A 204 0.54 21.98 7.61
CA HIS A 204 0.65 22.12 9.06
C HIS A 204 0.14 23.50 9.53
N LEU A 205 0.44 24.57 8.79
CA LEU A 205 -0.01 25.93 9.10
C LEU A 205 -1.54 26.07 9.08
N LEU A 206 -2.29 25.20 8.37
CA LEU A 206 -3.76 25.21 8.41
C LEU A 206 -4.32 24.76 9.77
N SER A 207 -3.50 24.15 10.62
CA SER A 207 -3.88 23.73 11.98
C SER A 207 -3.42 24.70 13.07
N GLU A 208 -2.76 25.81 12.69
CA GLU A 208 -2.29 26.81 13.65
C GLU A 208 -3.45 27.54 14.33
N LYS A 209 -3.23 27.97 15.58
CA LYS A 209 -4.24 28.73 16.34
C LYS A 209 -4.48 30.11 15.74
N ASP A 210 -3.42 30.72 15.20
CA ASP A 210 -3.49 32.04 14.56
C ASP A 210 -4.20 31.96 13.20
N GLU A 211 -5.30 32.70 13.08
CA GLU A 211 -6.10 32.78 11.87
C GLU A 211 -5.32 33.33 10.67
N LYS A 212 -4.44 34.30 10.88
CA LYS A 212 -3.68 34.92 9.79
C LYS A 212 -2.72 33.93 9.12
N LYS A 213 -2.09 33.07 9.93
CA LYS A 213 -1.22 32.00 9.43
C LYS A 213 -2.00 30.97 8.61
N ARG A 214 -3.18 30.56 9.09
CA ARG A 214 -4.06 29.66 8.34
C ARG A 214 -4.49 30.28 7.01
N GLU A 215 -4.87 31.55 7.02
CA GLU A 215 -5.30 32.27 5.82
C GLU A 215 -4.17 32.39 4.79
N SER A 216 -2.96 32.75 5.23
CA SER A 216 -1.79 32.88 4.35
C SER A 216 -1.42 31.54 3.70
N ALA A 217 -1.37 30.46 4.49
CA ALA A 217 -1.12 29.11 4.00
C ALA A 217 -2.20 28.63 3.02
N PHE A 218 -3.49 28.87 3.31
CA PHE A 218 -4.59 28.52 2.41
C PHE A 218 -4.50 29.26 1.07
N LYS A 219 -4.17 30.55 1.09
CA LYS A 219 -3.96 31.35 -0.13
C LYS A 219 -2.77 30.84 -0.94
N ALA A 220 -1.66 30.48 -0.29
CA ALA A 220 -0.50 29.92 -0.95
C ALA A 220 -0.83 28.58 -1.63
N LEU A 221 -1.48 27.66 -0.92
CA LEU A 221 -1.96 26.37 -1.47
C LEU A 221 -2.88 26.60 -2.67
N GLY A 222 -3.90 27.46 -2.49
CA GLY A 222 -4.86 27.78 -3.55
C GLY A 222 -4.19 28.34 -4.80
N LYS A 223 -3.24 29.25 -4.64
CA LYS A 223 -2.48 29.84 -5.75
C LYS A 223 -1.66 28.80 -6.51
N THR A 224 -0.82 28.03 -5.81
CA THR A 224 0.08 27.06 -6.44
C THR A 224 -0.69 25.89 -7.05
N LEU A 225 -1.74 25.38 -6.39
CA LEU A 225 -2.58 24.32 -6.94
C LEU A 225 -3.42 24.81 -8.13
N ALA A 226 -3.94 26.05 -8.08
CA ALA A 226 -4.64 26.64 -9.22
C ALA A 226 -3.73 26.80 -10.45
N ALA A 227 -2.48 27.19 -10.25
CA ALA A 227 -1.49 27.27 -11.32
C ALA A 227 -1.23 25.91 -12.00
N ASN A 228 -1.36 24.81 -11.24
CA ASN A 228 -1.19 23.44 -11.74
C ASN A 228 -2.51 22.73 -12.08
N SER A 229 -3.65 23.42 -11.96
CA SER A 229 -4.99 22.85 -12.09
C SER A 229 -5.21 22.10 -13.41
N ARG A 230 -4.68 22.62 -14.52
CA ARG A 230 -4.78 21.99 -15.84
C ARG A 230 -4.12 20.62 -15.87
N LEU A 231 -2.93 20.48 -15.27
CA LEU A 231 -2.20 19.22 -15.19
C LEU A 231 -2.95 18.22 -14.32
N PHE A 232 -3.34 18.62 -13.10
CA PHE A 232 -4.09 17.74 -12.19
C PHE A 232 -5.45 17.32 -12.72
N THR A 233 -6.14 18.21 -13.45
CA THR A 233 -7.39 17.88 -14.15
C THR A 233 -7.13 16.85 -15.23
N HIS A 234 -6.06 17.00 -16.01
CA HIS A 234 -5.72 16.03 -17.05
C HIS A 234 -5.39 14.66 -16.47
N ILE A 235 -4.55 14.60 -15.44
CA ILE A 235 -4.20 13.35 -14.76
C ILE A 235 -5.45 12.66 -14.21
N THR A 236 -6.30 13.39 -13.49
CA THR A 236 -7.55 12.87 -12.93
C THR A 236 -8.48 12.33 -14.03
N ASN A 237 -8.63 13.06 -15.14
CA ASN A 237 -9.47 12.62 -16.26
C ASN A 237 -8.95 11.33 -16.92
N VAL A 238 -7.62 11.19 -17.06
CA VAL A 238 -7.02 9.96 -17.62
C VAL A 238 -7.23 8.79 -16.66
N LEU A 239 -6.98 8.97 -15.36
CA LEU A 239 -7.21 7.93 -14.35
C LEU A 239 -8.69 7.52 -14.28
N ALA A 240 -9.61 8.48 -14.35
CA ALA A 240 -11.05 8.20 -14.38
C ALA A 240 -11.43 7.39 -15.63
N LYS A 241 -10.84 7.72 -16.79
CA LYS A 241 -11.11 6.99 -18.03
C LYS A 241 -10.49 5.59 -18.04
N ASP A 242 -9.27 5.44 -17.54
CA ASP A 242 -8.61 4.15 -17.38
C ASP A 242 -9.43 3.22 -16.47
N LYS A 243 -9.91 3.77 -15.35
CA LYS A 243 -10.81 3.05 -14.44
C LYS A 243 -12.13 2.66 -15.10
N GLU A 244 -12.81 3.56 -15.81
CA GLU A 244 -14.04 3.23 -16.53
C GLU A 244 -13.82 2.11 -17.57
N ILE A 245 -12.70 2.14 -18.29
CA ILE A 245 -12.35 1.07 -19.24
C ILE A 245 -12.21 -0.26 -18.49
N SER A 246 -11.42 -0.30 -17.42
CA SER A 246 -11.27 -1.50 -16.59
C SER A 246 -12.61 -1.98 -16.05
N ASP A 247 -13.43 -1.07 -15.52
CA ASP A 247 -14.71 -1.41 -14.91
C ASP A 247 -15.69 -2.00 -15.93
N ARG A 248 -15.75 -1.43 -17.14
CA ARG A 248 -16.58 -1.93 -18.25
C ARG A 248 -16.15 -3.31 -18.73
N TRP A 249 -14.85 -3.57 -18.87
CA TRP A 249 -14.36 -4.90 -19.26
C TRP A 249 -14.67 -5.94 -18.19
N ARG A 250 -14.51 -5.56 -16.92
CA ARG A 250 -14.78 -6.42 -15.77
C ARG A 250 -16.27 -6.57 -15.47
N GLY A 251 -17.16 -5.81 -16.12
CA GLY A 251 -18.61 -5.91 -15.92
C GLY A 251 -19.12 -5.30 -14.62
N TYR A 252 -18.40 -4.34 -14.04
CA TYR A 252 -18.91 -3.56 -12.91
C TYR A 252 -20.04 -2.63 -13.39
N ASP A 253 -21.15 -2.60 -12.65
CA ASP A 253 -22.27 -1.72 -12.97
C ASP A 253 -21.97 -0.29 -12.49
N ASN A 254 -22.40 0.71 -13.26
CA ASN A 254 -22.04 2.12 -13.07
C ASN A 254 -22.55 2.71 -11.73
N GLY A 255 -23.39 1.98 -10.98
CA GLY A 255 -23.99 2.39 -9.71
C GLY A 255 -23.27 1.88 -8.44
N ASP A 256 -22.41 0.87 -8.54
CA ASP A 256 -21.81 0.23 -7.36
C ASP A 256 -20.40 0.74 -7.08
N GLY A 257 -20.30 1.92 -6.46
CA GLY A 257 -19.22 2.27 -5.53
C GLY A 257 -17.76 2.01 -5.94
N GLY A 258 -17.44 1.95 -7.24
CA GLY A 258 -16.14 1.49 -7.74
C GLY A 258 -14.97 2.38 -7.33
N LEU A 259 -15.21 3.68 -7.12
CA LEU A 259 -14.21 4.63 -6.62
C LEU A 259 -13.80 4.35 -5.17
N TRP A 260 -14.74 3.95 -4.31
CA TRP A 260 -14.45 3.71 -2.90
C TRP A 260 -13.96 2.29 -2.62
N GLN A 261 -14.49 1.27 -3.30
CA GLN A 261 -14.11 -0.12 -3.00
C GLN A 261 -12.71 -0.50 -3.50
N VAL A 262 -12.28 0.02 -4.65
CA VAL A 262 -10.96 -0.29 -5.23
C VAL A 262 -9.85 0.51 -4.58
N LEU A 263 -10.02 1.82 -4.34
CA LEU A 263 -9.04 2.61 -3.57
C LEU A 263 -8.89 2.06 -2.15
N ALA A 264 -10.00 1.66 -1.53
CA ALA A 264 -9.93 1.05 -0.22
C ALA A 264 -9.40 -0.39 -0.26
N ARG A 265 -9.42 -1.13 -1.39
CA ARG A 265 -8.77 -2.46 -1.52
C ARG A 265 -7.28 -2.37 -1.88
N ALA A 266 -6.85 -1.43 -2.73
CA ALA A 266 -5.44 -1.15 -2.99
C ALA A 266 -4.70 -0.68 -1.72
N GLY A 267 -5.39 0.02 -0.81
CA GLY A 267 -4.88 0.34 0.53
C GLY A 267 -5.10 -0.76 1.59
N ARG A 268 -5.93 -1.78 1.33
CA ARG A 268 -6.22 -2.89 2.27
C ARG A 268 -5.51 -4.21 1.96
N GLY A 269 -4.86 -4.35 0.80
CA GLY A 269 -3.97 -5.47 0.50
C GLY A 269 -2.81 -5.63 1.50
N CYS A 270 -2.47 -4.55 2.23
CA CYS A 270 -1.53 -4.57 3.36
C CYS A 270 -2.19 -4.65 4.74
N ARG A 271 -3.53 -4.76 4.84
CA ARG A 271 -4.28 -4.69 6.11
C ARG A 271 -5.07 -5.95 6.44
N ALA A 272 -5.02 -6.97 5.59
CA ALA A 272 -5.61 -8.29 5.87
C ALA A 272 -4.66 -9.22 6.66
N VAL A 273 -3.46 -8.72 7.03
CA VAL A 273 -2.57 -9.37 8.00
C VAL A 273 -2.24 -8.37 9.10
N LEU A 274 -3.25 -8.10 9.93
CA LEU A 274 -3.16 -7.58 11.31
C LEU A 274 -4.39 -8.08 12.08
#